data_AF-A0A3C0AM25-F1
#
_entry.id   AF-A0A3C0AM25-F1
#
_cell.length_a   1.000
_cell.length_b   1.000
_cell.length_c   1.000
_cell.angle_alpha   90.00
_cell.angle_beta   90.00
_cell.angle_gamma   90.00
#
_symmetry.space_group_name_H-M   'P 1'
#
loop_
_entity.id
_entity.type
_entity.pdbx_description
1 polymer ?
#
loop_
_entity_poly.entity_id
_entity_poly.type
_entity_poly.pdbx_seq_one_letter_code
_entity_poly.pdbx_strand_id
1 'polypeptide(L)'
;TGKWPEYYADSLPSTLNTGLGSPTGMVFGTDGSFPARFQQALYIADWQNGRILLVDLIPQGATYTCQYEVFLEGGPLNVCDMQFGPDGALYFITG
;
A
#
# COMPACT_ATOMS: atom_id res chain seq x y z
N THR A 1 -2.10 -1.43 23.89
CA THR A 1 -1.54 -2.67 23.30
C THR A 1 -0.06 -2.43 23.01
N GLY A 2 0.83 -3.36 23.40
CA GLY A 2 2.28 -3.21 23.16
C GLY A 2 2.64 -3.77 21.80
N LYS A 3 3.13 -2.94 20.88
CA LYS A 3 3.70 -3.43 19.61
C LYS A 3 4.89 -4.33 19.91
N TRP A 4 5.06 -5.41 19.16
CA TRP A 4 6.25 -6.27 19.25
C TRP A 4 7.49 -5.40 18.97
N PRO A 5 8.45 -5.27 19.91
CA PRO A 5 9.56 -4.35 19.73
C PRO A 5 10.57 -4.83 18.68
N GLU A 6 11.01 -3.92 17.82
CA GLU A 6 12.01 -4.22 16.77
C GLU A 6 13.35 -4.70 17.32
N TYR A 7 13.68 -4.37 18.57
CA TYR A 7 14.95 -4.76 19.19
C TYR A 7 14.95 -6.20 19.75
N TYR A 8 13.83 -6.93 19.63
CA TYR A 8 13.80 -8.35 20.00
C TYR A 8 14.54 -9.18 18.94
N ALA A 9 15.26 -10.21 19.39
CA ALA A 9 16.10 -11.04 18.52
C ALA A 9 15.32 -11.80 17.45
N ASP A 10 14.03 -12.03 17.67
CA ASP A 10 13.10 -12.69 16.75
C ASP A 10 12.24 -11.71 15.94
N SER A 11 12.45 -10.40 16.11
CA SER A 11 11.81 -9.39 15.28
C SER A 11 12.64 -9.15 14.02
N LEU A 12 12.02 -9.29 12.84
CA LEU A 12 12.61 -8.76 11.62
C LEU A 12 12.31 -7.25 11.51
N PRO A 13 13.23 -6.45 10.96
CA PRO A 13 12.98 -5.04 10.75
C PRO A 13 11.83 -4.84 9.76
N SER A 14 11.04 -3.79 9.97
CA SER A 14 9.97 -3.40 9.07
C SER A 14 10.51 -2.95 7.70
N THR A 15 9.85 -3.36 6.63
CA THR A 15 10.17 -2.88 5.26
C THR A 15 9.64 -1.46 5.02
N LEU A 16 8.51 -1.12 5.64
CA LEU A 16 7.86 0.18 5.53
C LEU A 16 7.05 0.47 6.79
N ASN A 17 7.22 1.66 7.36
CA ASN A 17 6.37 2.16 8.44
C ASN A 17 5.46 3.27 7.90
N THR A 18 4.15 3.03 7.86
CA THR A 18 3.13 3.98 7.37
C THR A 18 2.38 4.71 8.50
N GLY A 19 2.74 4.44 9.76
CA GLY A 19 2.09 5.01 10.93
C GLY A 19 0.82 4.26 11.34
N LEU A 20 -0.14 4.98 11.92
CA LEU A 20 -1.47 4.44 12.20
C LEU A 20 -2.29 4.47 10.91
N GLY A 21 -2.87 3.32 10.58
CA GLY A 21 -3.79 3.15 9.47
C GLY A 21 -4.66 1.91 9.73
N SER A 22 -5.53 1.61 8.78
CA SER A 22 -6.32 0.38 8.78
C SER A 22 -6.23 -0.25 7.39
N PRO A 23 -5.17 -1.03 7.11
CA PRO A 23 -4.98 -1.63 5.79
C PRO A 23 -6.06 -2.67 5.53
N THR A 24 -6.83 -2.47 4.45
CA THR A 24 -8.00 -3.30 4.11
C THR A 24 -7.81 -4.10 2.82
N GLY A 25 -7.06 -3.56 1.87
CA GLY A 25 -6.76 -4.20 0.59
C GLY A 25 -5.41 -3.76 0.04
N MET A 26 -4.74 -4.66 -0.69
CA MET A 26 -3.45 -4.41 -1.31
C MET A 26 -3.39 -5.05 -2.69
N VAL A 27 -2.97 -4.31 -3.71
CA VAL A 27 -2.84 -4.81 -5.09
C VAL A 27 -1.60 -4.26 -5.77
N PHE A 28 -0.95 -5.08 -6.59
CA PHE A 28 0.13 -4.61 -7.46
C PHE A 28 -0.44 -3.94 -8.71
N GLY A 29 0.22 -2.89 -9.19
CA GLY A 29 -0.14 -2.18 -10.42
C GLY A 29 0.10 -2.94 -11.71
N THR A 30 0.58 -4.19 -11.66
CA THR A 30 1.12 -4.93 -12.81
C THR A 30 0.12 -5.10 -13.95
N ASP A 31 -1.16 -5.21 -13.62
CA ASP A 31 -2.25 -5.38 -14.60
C ASP A 31 -2.92 -4.05 -14.99
N GLY A 32 -2.38 -2.92 -14.49
CA GLY A 32 -2.93 -1.59 -14.72
C GLY A 32 -2.49 -0.97 -16.05
N SER A 33 -3.39 -0.20 -16.67
CA SER A 33 -3.11 0.63 -17.86
C SER A 33 -2.47 1.98 -17.50
N PHE A 34 -1.88 2.10 -16.30
CA PHE A 34 -1.26 3.33 -15.81
C PHE A 34 0.15 3.54 -16.39
N PRO A 35 0.76 4.73 -16.27
CA PRO A 35 2.17 4.92 -16.63
C PRO A 35 3.11 3.96 -15.89
N ALA A 36 4.28 3.67 -16.47
CA ALA A 36 5.20 2.62 -16.00
C ALA A 36 5.50 2.66 -14.49
N ARG A 37 5.71 3.85 -13.91
CA ARG A 37 5.92 4.03 -12.46
C ARG A 37 4.80 3.38 -11.63
N PHE A 38 3.56 3.62 -12.02
CA PHE A 38 2.36 3.19 -11.32
C PHE A 38 2.05 1.70 -11.55
N GLN A 39 2.54 1.11 -12.64
CA GLN A 39 2.42 -0.34 -12.87
C GLN A 39 3.37 -1.16 -12.00
N GLN A 40 4.49 -0.56 -11.57
CA GLN A 40 5.52 -1.22 -10.78
C GLN A 40 5.33 -1.03 -9.26
N ALA A 41 4.29 -0.30 -8.86
CA ALA A 41 4.00 0.02 -7.48
C ALA A 41 3.03 -0.96 -6.82
N LEU A 42 3.06 -0.99 -5.49
CA LEU A 42 2.06 -1.63 -4.64
C LEU A 42 1.07 -0.56 -4.13
N TYR A 43 -0.22 -0.80 -4.29
CA TYR A 43 -1.29 0.06 -3.78
C TYR A 43 -1.79 -0.49 -2.46
N ILE A 44 -1.91 0.36 -1.44
CA ILE A 44 -2.43 -0.02 -0.12
C ILE A 44 -3.63 0.85 0.21
N ALA A 45 -4.79 0.23 0.45
CA ALA A 45 -5.98 0.91 0.94
C ALA A 45 -5.84 1.21 2.43
N ASP A 46 -5.98 2.48 2.82
CA ASP A 46 -5.97 2.92 4.21
C ASP A 46 -7.36 3.45 4.59
N TRP A 47 -8.14 2.57 5.23
CA TRP A 47 -9.49 2.86 5.64
C TRP A 47 -9.56 3.98 6.68
N GLN A 48 -8.63 4.02 7.64
CA GLN A 48 -8.68 4.97 8.74
C GLN A 48 -8.53 6.42 8.27
N ASN A 49 -7.62 6.65 7.32
CA ASN A 49 -7.31 8.00 6.84
C ASN A 49 -8.00 8.34 5.52
N GLY A 50 -8.77 7.42 4.95
CA GLY A 50 -9.50 7.65 3.70
C GLY A 50 -8.57 7.90 2.51
N ARG A 51 -7.59 7.02 2.30
CA ARG A 51 -6.56 7.20 1.26
C ARG A 51 -6.09 5.88 0.66
N ILE A 52 -5.53 5.97 -0.54
CA ILE A 52 -4.76 4.91 -1.19
C ILE A 52 -3.31 5.35 -1.19
N LEU A 53 -2.42 4.53 -0.63
CA LEU A 53 -0.99 4.75 -0.67
C LEU A 53 -0.40 4.08 -1.91
N LEU A 54 0.49 4.77 -2.60
CA LEU A 54 1.36 4.20 -3.62
C LEU A 54 2.70 3.85 -2.97
N VAL A 55 3.12 2.59 -3.04
CA VAL A 55 4.37 2.12 -2.45
C VAL A 55 5.33 1.70 -3.55
N ASP A 56 6.46 2.40 -3.62
CA ASP A 56 7.59 2.06 -4.50
C ASP A 56 8.45 0.99 -3.82
N LEU A 57 8.59 -0.17 -4.48
CA LEU A 57 9.41 -1.29 -4.02
C LEU A 57 10.80 -1.23 -4.68
N ILE A 58 11.84 -1.00 -3.88
CA ILE A 58 13.21 -0.83 -4.36
C ILE A 58 14.02 -2.07 -3.92
N PRO A 59 14.46 -2.94 -4.86
CA PRO A 59 15.24 -4.12 -4.51
C PRO A 59 16.53 -3.78 -3.76
N GLN A 60 16.81 -4.49 -2.66
CA GLN A 60 18.02 -4.35 -1.86
C GLN A 60 18.52 -5.72 -1.39
N GLY A 61 19.43 -6.33 -2.17
CA GLY A 61 19.95 -7.66 -1.88
C GLY A 61 18.85 -8.73 -1.96
N ALA A 62 18.63 -9.46 -0.87
CA ALA A 62 17.58 -10.47 -0.75
C ALA A 62 16.24 -9.92 -0.19
N THR A 63 16.10 -8.59 -0.10
CA THR A 63 14.90 -7.91 0.42
C THR A 63 14.58 -6.68 -0.43
N TYR A 64 13.62 -5.87 0.02
CA TYR A 64 13.26 -4.58 -0.53
C TYR A 64 13.40 -3.49 0.53
N THR A 65 13.67 -2.27 0.09
CA THR A 65 13.36 -1.05 0.83
C THR A 65 12.19 -0.35 0.13
N CYS A 66 11.37 0.38 0.89
CA CYS A 66 10.16 0.99 0.36
C CYS A 66 10.09 2.48 0.66
N GLN A 67 9.50 3.21 -0.28
CA GLN A 67 9.01 4.58 -0.07
C GLN A 67 7.53 4.62 -0.45
N TYR A 68 6.77 5.55 0.12
CA TYR A 68 5.37 5.69 -0.23
C TYR A 68 4.96 7.15 -0.37
N GLU A 69 3.95 7.37 -1.19
CA GLU A 69 3.24 8.64 -1.33
C GLU A 69 1.73 8.40 -1.31
N VAL A 70 0.94 9.45 -1.15
CA VAL A 70 -0.51 9.38 -1.29
C VAL A 70 -0.86 9.36 -2.78
N PHE A 71 -1.49 8.28 -3.24
CA PHE A 71 -2.01 8.17 -4.61
C PHE A 71 -3.33 8.91 -4.77
N LEU A 72 -4.23 8.70 -3.81
CA LEU A 72 -5.57 9.25 -3.78
C LEU A 72 -5.99 9.47 -2.33
N GLU A 73 -6.61 10.60 -2.02
CA GLU A 73 -7.23 10.87 -0.72
C GLU A 73 -8.52 11.65 -0.89
N GLY A 74 -9.44 11.48 0.07
CA GLY A 74 -10.71 12.20 0.04
C GLY A 74 -11.51 12.06 1.34
N GLY A 75 -12.44 13.00 1.56
CA GLY A 75 -13.39 12.95 2.66
C GLY A 75 -14.82 12.81 2.14
N PRO A 76 -15.54 11.69 2.36
CA PRO A 76 -15.14 10.41 2.95
C PRO A 76 -14.68 9.38 1.89
N LEU A 77 -13.46 8.86 2.02
CA LEU A 77 -12.88 7.85 1.12
C LEU A 77 -12.32 6.64 1.90
N ASN A 78 -13.06 6.14 2.89
CA ASN A 78 -12.67 4.95 3.64
C ASN A 78 -12.62 3.72 2.73
N VAL A 79 -11.46 3.41 2.16
CA VAL A 79 -11.31 2.35 1.16
C VAL A 79 -11.34 0.98 1.84
N CYS A 80 -12.22 0.09 1.39
CA CYS A 80 -12.40 -1.24 1.97
C CYS A 80 -11.76 -2.37 1.14
N ASP A 81 -11.64 -2.20 -0.18
CA ASP A 81 -10.93 -3.15 -1.05
C ASP A 81 -10.63 -2.50 -2.41
N MET A 82 -9.68 -3.06 -3.16
CA MET A 82 -9.26 -2.57 -4.49
C MET A 82 -8.86 -3.72 -5.42
N GLN A 83 -9.09 -3.56 -6.72
CA GLN A 83 -8.65 -4.52 -7.74
C GLN A 83 -8.46 -3.85 -9.10
N PHE A 84 -7.42 -4.24 -9.84
CA PHE A 84 -7.29 -3.88 -11.25
C PHE A 84 -8.22 -4.76 -12.11
N GLY A 85 -9.06 -4.12 -12.92
CA GLY A 85 -9.95 -4.77 -13.86
C GLY A 85 -9.24 -5.18 -15.16
N PRO A 86 -9.92 -5.96 -16.03
CA PRO A 86 -9.36 -6.41 -17.31
C PRO A 86 -9.11 -5.26 -18.32
N ASP A 87 -9.66 -4.08 -18.08
CA ASP A 87 -9.41 -2.83 -18.81
C ASP A 87 -8.18 -2.07 -18.27
N GLY A 88 -7.56 -2.57 -17.19
CA GLY A 88 -6.42 -1.97 -16.52
C GLY A 88 -6.78 -0.74 -15.67
N ALA A 89 -8.07 -0.52 -15.36
CA ALA A 89 -8.48 0.49 -14.41
C ALA A 89 -8.43 -0.05 -12.97
N LEU A 90 -8.09 0.82 -12.01
CA LEU A 90 -8.16 0.50 -10.59
C LEU A 90 -9.58 0.74 -10.07
N TYR A 91 -10.27 -0.33 -9.68
CA TYR A 91 -11.57 -0.28 -9.02
C TYR A 91 -11.39 -0.40 -7.51
N PHE A 92 -12.17 0.36 -6.75
CA PHE A 92 -12.17 0.26 -5.29
C PHE A 92 -13.56 0.53 -4.72
N ILE A 93 -13.79 0.00 -3.53
CA ILE A 93 -15.04 0.20 -2.78
C ILE A 93 -14.75 0.98 -1.49
N THR A 94 -15.75 1.73 -1.04
CA THR A 94 -15.70 2.46 0.23
C THR A 94 -16.83 2.02 1.15
N GLY A 95 -16.65 2.15 2.47
CA GLY A 95 -17.66 1.76 3.46
C GLY A 95 -17.29 2.10 4.90
#